data_AF-A0A353RD80-F1
#
_entry.id   AF-A0A353RD80-F1
#
_cell.length_a   1.000
_cell.length_b   1.000
_cell.length_c   1.000
_cell.angle_alpha   90.00
_cell.angle_beta   90.00
_cell.angle_gamma   90.00
#
_symmetry.space_group_name_H-M   'P 1'
#
loop_
_entity.id
_entity.type
_entity.pdbx_description
1 polymer ?
#
loop_
_entity_poly.entity_id
_entity_poly.type
_entity_poly.pdbx_seq_one_letter_code
_entity_poly.pdbx_strand_id
1 'polypeptide(L)'
;ENVWGSKRPYLVSVASPMDAFAGGFQTSVSYAPDEMKKRILQAAPHADLSGPESAWVGKIERTPAGTVKTVLLGGQSVTGNSARSAFGLRSANFTAAWANGKCTFTVKGYGHGVGMSQVGAQAMARQGADYRAILAWYYPTARLTAL
;
A
#
# COMPACT_ATOMS: atom_id res chain seq x y z
N GLU A 1 -12.92 -2.77 -5.38
CA GLU A 1 -12.58 -4.17 -5.72
C GLU A 1 -11.12 -4.52 -5.45
N ASN A 2 -10.16 -3.69 -5.87
CA ASN A 2 -8.74 -4.00 -5.76
C ASN A 2 -8.16 -4.15 -4.34
N VAL A 3 -8.90 -3.77 -3.29
CA VAL A 3 -8.46 -3.85 -1.89
C VAL A 3 -9.37 -4.76 -1.05
N TRP A 4 -10.67 -4.82 -1.31
CA TRP A 4 -11.66 -5.56 -0.52
C TRP A 4 -12.53 -6.53 -1.34
N GLY A 5 -12.11 -6.89 -2.55
CA GLY A 5 -12.76 -7.92 -3.38
C GLY A 5 -14.11 -7.54 -4.01
N SER A 6 -14.78 -6.47 -3.54
CA SER A 6 -16.08 -6.02 -4.06
C SER A 6 -16.00 -4.64 -4.72
N LYS A 7 -16.73 -4.46 -5.81
CA LYS A 7 -16.90 -3.15 -6.47
C LYS A 7 -17.95 -2.34 -5.73
N ARG A 8 -17.68 -1.06 -5.51
CA ARG A 8 -18.63 -0.09 -4.94
C ARG A 8 -18.65 1.12 -5.87
N PRO A 9 -19.82 1.53 -6.41
CA PRO A 9 -19.89 2.60 -7.43
C PRO A 9 -19.27 3.93 -7.01
N TYR A 10 -19.23 4.20 -5.71
CA TYR A 10 -18.69 5.43 -5.10
C TYR A 10 -17.24 5.30 -4.64
N LEU A 11 -16.63 4.12 -4.71
CA LEU A 11 -15.21 3.91 -4.40
C LEU A 11 -14.43 3.64 -5.69
N VAL A 12 -14.24 4.70 -6.46
CA VAL A 12 -13.44 4.71 -7.69
C VAL A 12 -12.08 5.35 -7.43
N SER A 13 -11.08 4.99 -8.24
CA SER A 13 -9.76 5.60 -8.14
C SER A 13 -9.83 7.03 -8.67
N VAL A 14 -9.46 8.00 -7.84
CA VAL A 14 -9.32 9.41 -8.23
C VAL A 14 -7.92 9.92 -7.91
N ALA A 15 -7.50 10.99 -8.57
CA ALA A 15 -6.18 11.58 -8.32
C ALA A 15 -6.13 12.23 -6.93
N SER A 16 -4.99 12.12 -6.26
CA SER A 16 -4.70 12.83 -5.00
C SER A 16 -3.27 13.38 -5.03
N PRO A 17 -2.99 14.38 -5.88
CA PRO A 17 -1.62 14.79 -6.18
C PRO A 17 -0.90 15.40 -4.98
N MET A 18 -1.65 16.04 -4.08
CA MET A 18 -1.08 16.72 -2.92
C MET A 18 -0.52 15.76 -1.86
N ASP A 19 -0.92 14.48 -1.90
CA ASP A 19 -0.41 13.44 -1.00
C ASP A 19 1.10 13.26 -1.13
N ALA A 20 1.64 13.45 -2.33
CA ALA A 20 3.06 13.30 -2.60
C ALA A 20 3.94 14.29 -1.81
N PHE A 21 3.37 15.42 -1.39
CA PHE A 21 4.04 16.47 -0.63
C PHE A 21 3.85 16.34 0.88
N ALA A 22 3.04 15.36 1.35
CA ALA A 22 2.94 15.13 2.78
C ALA A 22 4.25 14.57 3.35
N GLY A 23 4.63 15.10 4.51
CA GLY A 23 5.70 14.53 5.32
C GLY A 23 5.42 13.05 5.60
N GLY A 24 6.38 12.19 5.29
CA GLY A 24 6.24 10.74 5.46
C GLY A 24 5.37 10.04 4.41
N PHE A 25 5.09 10.68 3.27
CA PHE A 25 4.48 10.03 2.10
C PHE A 25 5.32 8.85 1.60
N GLN A 26 6.64 8.99 1.60
CA GLN A 26 7.56 7.89 1.33
C GLN A 26 8.34 7.55 2.59
N THR A 27 8.36 6.27 2.95
CA THR A 27 9.15 5.76 4.08
C THR A 27 9.90 4.50 3.67
N SER A 28 10.99 4.20 4.38
CA SER A 28 11.71 2.94 4.19
C SER A 28 11.90 2.20 5.51
N VAL A 29 11.90 0.88 5.43
CA VAL A 29 12.29 -0.01 6.53
C VAL A 29 13.21 -1.10 5.98
N SER A 30 14.26 -1.43 6.72
CA SER A 30 15.26 -2.41 6.29
C SER A 30 15.36 -3.54 7.30
N TYR A 31 15.44 -4.77 6.81
CA TYR A 31 15.54 -5.97 7.61
C TYR A 31 16.81 -6.75 7.27
N ALA A 32 17.48 -7.26 8.31
CA ALA A 32 18.52 -8.26 8.17
C ALA A 32 17.91 -9.62 7.77
N PRO A 33 18.71 -10.58 7.27
CA PRO A 33 18.20 -11.84 6.73
C PRO A 33 17.38 -12.65 7.73
N ASP A 34 17.82 -12.76 8.98
CA ASP A 34 17.08 -13.53 10.01
C ASP A 34 15.69 -12.94 10.29
N GLU A 35 15.59 -11.61 10.30
CA GLU A 35 14.32 -10.93 10.52
C GLU A 35 13.41 -11.01 9.28
N MET A 36 14.00 -10.93 8.08
CA MET A 36 13.29 -11.21 6.82
C MET A 36 12.68 -12.61 6.84
N LYS A 37 13.46 -13.62 7.23
CA LYS A 37 13.00 -15.01 7.30
C LYS A 37 11.82 -15.16 8.26
N LYS A 38 11.90 -14.61 9.47
CA LYS A 38 10.81 -14.63 10.45
C LYS A 38 9.52 -14.00 9.89
N ARG A 39 9.63 -12.82 9.28
CA ARG A 39 8.47 -12.09 8.74
C ARG A 39 7.89 -12.75 7.50
N ILE A 40 8.73 -13.31 6.62
CA ILE A 40 8.25 -14.09 5.49
C ILE A 40 7.41 -15.27 6.00
N LEU A 41 7.91 -16.04 6.95
CA LEU A 41 7.21 -17.21 7.47
C LEU A 41 5.89 -16.86 8.20
N GLN A 42 5.74 -15.64 8.72
CA GLN A 42 4.46 -15.15 9.26
C GLN A 42 3.40 -14.97 8.18
N ALA A 43 3.78 -14.53 6.97
CA ALA A 43 2.85 -14.32 5.86
C ALA A 43 2.72 -15.55 4.94
N ALA A 44 3.79 -16.34 4.81
CA ALA A 44 3.96 -17.46 3.90
C ALA A 44 4.59 -18.65 4.64
N PRO A 45 3.81 -19.44 5.40
CA PRO A 45 4.34 -20.54 6.23
C PRO A 45 5.03 -21.67 5.46
N HIS A 46 4.80 -21.77 4.14
CA HIS A 46 5.39 -22.79 3.26
C HIS A 46 6.42 -22.20 2.29
N ALA A 47 6.93 -20.99 2.58
CA ALA A 47 7.97 -20.35 1.78
C ALA A 47 9.26 -21.19 1.75
N ASP A 48 9.81 -21.39 0.55
CA ASP A 48 11.15 -21.93 0.35
C ASP A 48 12.17 -20.79 0.41
N LEU A 49 13.03 -20.82 1.44
CA LEU A 49 14.07 -19.84 1.71
C LEU A 49 15.47 -20.47 1.66
N SER A 50 15.62 -21.62 1.00
CA SER A 50 16.91 -22.30 0.83
C SER A 50 17.82 -21.61 -0.18
N GLY A 51 17.24 -20.88 -1.13
CA GLY A 51 17.95 -20.10 -2.15
C GLY A 51 18.58 -18.80 -1.64
N PRO A 52 19.25 -18.05 -2.52
CA PRO A 52 19.88 -16.79 -2.16
C PRO A 52 18.85 -15.79 -1.64
N GLU A 53 19.24 -15.01 -0.63
CA GLU A 53 18.32 -14.12 0.07
C GLU A 53 17.66 -13.10 -0.86
N SER A 54 18.41 -12.62 -1.87
CA SER A 54 17.91 -11.70 -2.90
C SER A 54 16.73 -12.26 -3.71
N ALA A 55 16.49 -13.57 -3.69
CA ALA A 55 15.36 -14.22 -4.35
C ALA A 55 14.15 -14.46 -3.43
N TRP A 56 14.27 -14.21 -2.11
CA TRP A 56 13.19 -14.47 -1.16
C TRP A 56 11.97 -13.57 -1.38
N VAL A 57 12.16 -12.36 -1.88
CA VAL A 57 11.05 -11.50 -2.35
C VAL A 57 11.03 -11.55 -3.88
N GLY A 58 10.07 -12.29 -4.41
CA GLY A 58 9.95 -12.53 -5.84
C GLY A 58 9.02 -11.55 -6.55
N LYS A 59 8.33 -12.05 -7.58
CA LYS A 59 7.42 -11.27 -8.43
C LYS A 59 6.38 -10.52 -7.60
N ILE A 60 6.18 -9.25 -7.93
CA ILE A 60 5.15 -8.37 -7.36
C ILE A 60 4.17 -7.99 -8.47
N GLU A 61 2.88 -8.20 -8.25
CA GLU A 61 1.81 -7.74 -9.12
C GLU A 61 1.07 -6.56 -8.48
N ARG A 62 0.73 -5.55 -9.28
CA ARG A 62 0.18 -4.28 -8.77
C ARG A 62 -1.14 -3.91 -9.42
N THR A 63 -1.91 -3.11 -8.70
CA THR A 63 -3.01 -2.32 -9.26
C THR A 63 -2.45 -1.16 -10.09
N PRO A 64 -3.25 -0.51 -10.96
CA PRO A 64 -2.83 0.72 -11.65
C PRO A 64 -2.41 1.85 -10.70
N ALA A 65 -2.97 1.90 -9.47
CA ALA A 65 -2.61 2.86 -8.43
C ALA A 65 -1.31 2.49 -7.67
N GLY A 66 -0.64 1.39 -8.03
CA GLY A 66 0.64 0.95 -7.47
C GLY A 66 0.55 0.01 -6.27
N THR A 67 -0.63 -0.11 -5.63
CA THR A 67 -0.85 -1.07 -4.53
C THR A 67 -0.54 -2.49 -4.98
N VAL A 68 0.25 -3.21 -4.18
CA VAL A 68 0.57 -4.63 -4.40
C VAL A 68 -0.69 -5.46 -4.23
N LYS A 69 -1.10 -6.16 -5.29
CA LYS A 69 -2.16 -7.17 -5.25
C LYS A 69 -1.61 -8.45 -4.62
N THR A 70 -0.53 -8.95 -5.20
CA THR A 70 0.15 -10.18 -4.79
C THR A 70 1.68 -10.00 -4.82
N VAL A 71 2.37 -10.72 -3.97
CA VAL A 71 3.83 -10.83 -3.95
C VAL A 71 4.22 -12.28 -3.65
N LEU A 72 5.25 -12.78 -4.33
CA LEU A 72 5.86 -14.06 -3.99
C LEU A 72 6.85 -13.87 -2.83
N LEU A 73 6.69 -14.64 -1.76
CA LEU A 73 7.64 -14.73 -0.66
C LEU A 73 8.13 -16.18 -0.56
N GLY A 74 9.41 -16.42 -0.87
CA GLY A 74 9.98 -17.77 -0.99
C GLY A 74 9.16 -18.68 -1.90
N GLY A 75 8.70 -18.16 -3.05
CA GLY A 75 7.87 -18.90 -4.00
C GLY A 75 6.37 -19.02 -3.64
N GLN A 76 5.96 -18.73 -2.41
CA GLN A 76 4.54 -18.74 -2.03
C GLN A 76 3.89 -17.38 -2.31
N SER A 77 2.76 -17.39 -3.02
CA SER A 77 1.98 -16.17 -3.31
C SER A 77 1.17 -15.73 -2.09
N VAL A 78 1.33 -14.46 -1.71
CA VAL A 78 0.54 -13.81 -0.64
C VAL A 78 -0.01 -12.48 -1.11
N THR A 79 -1.05 -11.98 -0.43
CA THR A 79 -1.61 -10.65 -0.74
C THR A 79 -0.68 -9.53 -0.27
N GLY A 80 -0.74 -8.37 -0.93
CA GLY A 80 -0.01 -7.18 -0.48
C GLY A 80 -0.38 -6.74 0.94
N ASN A 81 -1.62 -6.98 1.39
CA ASN A 81 -2.04 -6.71 2.77
C ASN A 81 -1.43 -7.68 3.77
N SER A 82 -1.34 -8.98 3.45
CA SER A 82 -0.65 -9.97 4.29
C SER A 82 0.82 -9.61 4.46
N ALA A 83 1.50 -9.24 3.36
CA ALA A 83 2.87 -8.75 3.40
C ALA A 83 2.98 -7.46 4.22
N ARG A 84 2.11 -6.46 3.97
CA ARG A 84 2.07 -5.21 4.73
C ARG A 84 2.02 -5.47 6.24
N SER A 85 1.14 -6.36 6.69
CA SER A 85 1.01 -6.69 8.12
C SER A 85 2.27 -7.38 8.66
N ALA A 86 2.78 -8.40 7.97
CA ALA A 86 3.97 -9.14 8.42
C ALA A 86 5.24 -8.28 8.48
N PHE A 87 5.39 -7.32 7.56
CA PHE A 87 6.51 -6.40 7.52
C PHE A 87 6.23 -5.04 8.19
N GLY A 88 5.10 -4.88 8.89
CA GLY A 88 4.77 -3.62 9.58
C GLY A 88 4.77 -2.39 8.68
N LEU A 89 4.39 -2.53 7.40
CA LEU A 89 4.45 -1.46 6.41
C LEU A 89 3.25 -0.51 6.55
N ARG A 90 3.48 0.78 6.29
CA ARG A 90 2.44 1.81 6.37
C ARG A 90 1.31 1.59 5.36
N SER A 91 1.62 1.02 4.20
CA SER A 91 0.65 0.69 3.14
C SER A 91 1.07 -0.58 2.40
N ALA A 92 0.18 -1.10 1.57
CA ALA A 92 0.49 -2.18 0.62
C ALA A 92 1.06 -1.65 -0.70
N ASN A 93 1.44 -0.37 -0.79
CA ASN A 93 2.13 0.21 -1.95
C ASN A 93 3.62 0.30 -1.63
N PHE A 94 4.35 -0.79 -1.85
CA PHE A 94 5.77 -0.89 -1.52
C PHE A 94 6.59 -1.50 -2.66
N THR A 95 7.88 -1.20 -2.72
CA THR A 95 8.91 -1.97 -3.43
C THR A 95 9.84 -2.63 -2.41
N ALA A 96 10.58 -3.66 -2.84
CA ALA A 96 11.60 -4.32 -2.03
C ALA A 96 12.89 -4.46 -2.84
N ALA A 97 14.04 -4.25 -2.21
CA ALA A 97 15.34 -4.39 -2.83
C ALA A 97 16.37 -4.95 -1.83
N TRP A 98 17.17 -5.92 -2.26
CA TRP A 98 18.28 -6.44 -1.47
C TRP A 98 19.57 -5.70 -1.80
N ALA A 99 20.23 -5.15 -0.79
CA ALA A 99 21.53 -4.51 -0.92
C ALA A 99 22.26 -4.53 0.43
N ASN A 100 23.59 -4.65 0.39
CA ASN A 100 24.44 -4.55 1.60
C ASN A 100 23.99 -5.49 2.74
N GLY A 101 23.60 -6.73 2.39
CA GLY A 101 23.16 -7.74 3.35
C GLY A 101 21.81 -7.48 4.01
N LYS A 102 20.99 -6.56 3.48
CA LYS A 102 19.64 -6.27 4.00
C LYS A 102 18.63 -6.13 2.87
N CYS A 103 17.38 -6.46 3.17
CA CYS A 103 16.25 -6.13 2.32
C CYS A 103 15.61 -4.82 2.79
N THR A 104 15.52 -3.84 1.89
CA THR A 104 14.87 -2.55 2.16
C THR A 104 13.53 -2.49 1.44
N PHE A 105 12.47 -2.24 2.20
CA PHE A 105 11.16 -1.89 1.67
C PHE A 105 11.03 -0.38 1.56
N THR A 106 10.67 0.12 0.37
CA THR A 106 10.28 1.52 0.17
C THR A 106 8.77 1.58 0.00
N VAL A 107 8.08 2.26 0.90
CA VAL A 107 6.62 2.30 1.03
C VAL A 107 6.10 3.69 0.66
N LYS A 108 5.03 3.77 -0.12
CA LYS A 108 4.33 5.02 -0.48
C LYS A 108 2.94 5.09 0.14
N GLY A 109 2.59 6.24 0.69
CA GLY A 109 1.33 6.50 1.37
C GLY A 109 1.19 5.78 2.71
N TYR A 110 0.06 6.04 3.36
CA TYR A 110 -0.32 5.43 4.63
C TYR A 110 -1.78 4.94 4.55
N GLY A 111 -2.04 3.72 5.00
CA GLY A 111 -3.38 3.15 5.05
C GLY A 111 -3.72 2.30 3.84
N HIS A 112 -5.01 2.03 3.67
CA HIS A 112 -5.50 1.09 2.65
C HIS A 112 -5.70 1.73 1.26
N GLY A 113 -5.69 3.07 1.15
CA GLY A 113 -5.77 3.78 -0.13
C GLY A 113 -7.13 3.69 -0.83
N VAL A 114 -8.23 3.65 -0.07
CA VAL A 114 -9.60 3.61 -0.64
C VAL A 114 -10.42 4.78 -0.11
N GLY A 115 -11.18 5.44 -0.98
CA GLY A 115 -12.01 6.59 -0.61
C GLY A 115 -11.18 7.86 -0.48
N MET A 116 -11.39 8.60 0.61
CA MET A 116 -10.79 9.91 0.81
C MET A 116 -9.39 9.86 1.41
N SER A 117 -8.43 10.52 0.75
CA SER A 117 -7.15 10.85 1.38
C SER A 117 -7.37 11.99 2.37
N GLN A 118 -7.01 11.77 3.64
CA GLN A 118 -7.07 12.81 4.67
C GLN A 118 -6.11 13.96 4.38
N VAL A 119 -4.91 13.64 3.88
CA VAL A 119 -3.91 14.63 3.48
C VAL A 119 -4.41 15.41 2.27
N GLY A 120 -4.90 14.71 1.24
CA GLY A 120 -5.40 15.36 0.05
C GLY A 120 -6.63 16.24 0.35
N ALA A 121 -7.53 15.79 1.23
CA ALA A 121 -8.66 16.60 1.71
C ALA A 121 -8.18 17.86 2.46
N GLN A 122 -7.17 17.74 3.34
CA GLN A 122 -6.59 18.90 4.01
C GLN A 122 -5.96 19.88 3.01
N ALA A 123 -5.26 19.38 2.00
CA ALA A 123 -4.65 20.21 0.97
C ALA A 123 -5.69 20.94 0.11
N MET A 124 -6.77 20.25 -0.29
CA MET A 124 -7.91 20.86 -0.97
C MET A 124 -8.55 21.95 -0.11
N ALA A 125 -8.75 21.71 1.19
CA ALA A 125 -9.28 22.71 2.11
C ALA A 125 -8.38 23.94 2.22
N ARG A 126 -7.06 23.75 2.28
CA ARG A 126 -6.08 24.87 2.27
C ARG A 126 -6.10 25.67 0.96
N GLN A 127 -6.57 25.08 -0.14
CA GLN A 127 -6.77 25.75 -1.42
C GLN A 127 -8.17 26.37 -1.56
N GLY A 128 -8.99 26.36 -0.49
CA GLY A 128 -10.31 26.99 -0.46
C GLY A 128 -11.48 26.07 -0.84
N ALA A 129 -11.25 24.77 -1.08
CA ALA A 129 -12.34 23.84 -1.31
C ALA A 129 -13.15 23.62 -0.02
N ASP A 130 -14.47 23.66 -0.13
CA ASP A 130 -15.35 23.30 0.97
C ASP A 130 -15.49 21.76 1.10
N TYR A 131 -16.16 21.31 2.17
CA TYR A 131 -16.36 19.89 2.41
C TYR A 131 -17.18 19.19 1.30
N ARG A 132 -18.07 19.93 0.61
CA ARG A 132 -18.90 19.37 -0.46
C ARG A 132 -18.05 19.05 -1.68
N ALA A 133 -17.17 19.97 -2.07
CA ALA A 133 -16.21 19.78 -3.15
C ALA A 133 -15.22 18.65 -2.84
N ILE A 134 -14.72 18.57 -1.61
CA ILE A 134 -13.82 17.50 -1.17
C ILE A 134 -14.52 16.14 -1.26
N LEU A 135 -15.74 16.01 -0.72
CA LEU A 135 -16.47 14.75 -0.76
C LEU A 135 -16.84 14.36 -2.19
N ALA A 136 -17.26 15.32 -3.04
CA ALA A 136 -17.55 15.05 -4.44
C ALA A 136 -16.31 14.61 -5.23
N TRP A 137 -15.12 15.08 -4.87
CA TRP A 137 -13.88 14.63 -5.49
C TRP A 137 -13.57 13.16 -5.18
N TYR A 138 -13.62 12.77 -3.90
CA TYR A 138 -13.27 11.40 -3.47
C TYR A 138 -14.40 10.38 -3.64
N TYR A 139 -15.65 10.85 -3.73
CA TYR A 139 -16.85 10.03 -3.88
C TYR A 139 -17.74 10.58 -5.01
N PRO A 140 -17.30 10.52 -6.27
CA PRO A 140 -17.91 11.27 -7.39
C PRO A 140 -19.34 10.86 -7.75
N THR A 141 -19.78 9.67 -7.33
CA THR A 141 -21.15 9.20 -7.55
C THR A 141 -22.03 9.29 -6.29
N ALA A 142 -21.47 9.78 -5.18
CA ALA A 142 -22.22 9.97 -3.93
C ALA A 142 -22.96 11.31 -3.93
N ARG A 143 -24.04 11.39 -3.14
CA ARG A 143 -24.80 12.61 -2.90
C ARG A 143 -24.94 12.83 -1.41
N LEU A 144 -24.80 14.09 -0.98
CA LEU A 144 -25.09 14.50 0.38
C LEU A 144 -26.61 14.60 0.57
N THR A 145 -27.12 14.02 1.66
CA THR A 145 -28.50 14.15 2.09
C THR A 145 -28.54 14.55 3.56
N ALA A 146 -29.56 15.33 3.95
CA ALA A 146 -29.94 15.42 5.36
C ALA A 146 -30.62 14.11 5.77
N LEU A 147 -30.48 13.75 7.05
CA LEU A 147 -31.19 12.62 7.66
C LEU A 147 -32.61 13.01 8.05
#